data_AF-V4Q5F0-F1
#
_entry.id   AF-V4Q5F0-F1
#
_cell.length_a   1.000
_cell.length_b   1.000
_cell.length_c   1.000
_cell.angle_alpha   90.00
_cell.angle_beta   90.00
_cell.angle_gamma   90.00
#
_symmetry.space_group_name_H-M   'P 1'
#
loop_
_entity.id
_entity.type
_entity.pdbx_description
1 polymer ?
#
loop_
_entity_poly.entity_id
_entity_poly.type
_entity_poly.pdbx_seq_one_letter_code
_entity_poly.pdbx_strand_id
1 'polypeptide(L)'
;MEADDAHKDLAFLKTLVSQGPKAQVTAGQVFVVAGAAYSLQCFLYWLQIMLAWTWPVWLHLVVAVGPVAVLVGFIGWVFWRDRNQAGQGVATRALNSAFGSAGLANLALCIVFGYVSSTQQNFLIWLLYPPVSCAALGACWYVAFMVRRKLWLLGVSLGWWATAATLGFLIRNTGGYLLLLSVALLALMVVPGFLMSRPEAATASSPDATEGAQKDLAFLKALVTEGPKAQRGAGQLFLIAGVLYGLQCFGFWVQIAFQLTWPGWVYLFIGFAPTALFMVAMFWMMWRDRKDSMHGAATRAINGAFGSAGLANLSMCVCLGYVSATEKSQLIWMLYPAVVSAFQGACWYVAFVVRRKLWLAAVSAGWFVTSVAMGFLIQNIGNYLFVFGIAMFVLMAAPGYVMSRTGRGG
;
A
#
# COMPACT_ATOMS: atom_id res chain seq x y z
N MET A 1 -6.62 45.37 -7.34
CA MET A 1 -6.24 44.07 -7.94
C MET A 1 -5.82 43.07 -6.85
N GLU A 2 -4.97 43.44 -5.87
CA GLU A 2 -4.58 42.55 -4.74
C GLU A 2 -5.72 42.11 -3.80
N ALA A 3 -6.73 42.96 -3.56
CA ALA A 3 -7.85 42.60 -2.68
C ALA A 3 -8.79 41.54 -3.29
N ASP A 4 -8.86 41.45 -4.62
CA ASP A 4 -9.68 40.48 -5.35
C ASP A 4 -9.00 39.10 -5.39
N ASP A 5 -7.66 39.06 -5.52
CA ASP A 5 -6.87 37.83 -5.40
C ASP A 5 -6.89 37.26 -3.97
N ALA A 6 -6.78 38.12 -2.95
CA ALA A 6 -6.92 37.68 -1.56
C ALA A 6 -8.31 37.09 -1.26
N HIS A 7 -9.38 37.62 -1.87
CA HIS A 7 -10.73 37.09 -1.70
C HIS A 7 -10.93 35.76 -2.42
N LYS A 8 -10.36 35.61 -3.62
CA LYS A 8 -10.37 34.34 -4.38
C LYS A 8 -9.57 33.26 -3.67
N ASP A 9 -8.42 33.59 -3.10
CA ASP A 9 -7.63 32.68 -2.29
C ASP A 9 -8.40 32.25 -1.03
N LEU A 10 -9.07 33.18 -0.35
CA LEU A 10 -9.83 32.87 0.86
C LEU A 10 -11.08 32.03 0.55
N ALA A 11 -11.74 32.28 -0.58
CA ALA A 11 -12.85 31.47 -1.09
C ALA A 11 -12.38 30.07 -1.52
N PHE A 12 -11.23 29.96 -2.18
CA PHE A 12 -10.59 28.69 -2.51
C PHE A 12 -10.22 27.90 -1.24
N LEU A 13 -9.64 28.57 -0.24
CA LEU A 13 -9.31 27.98 1.06
C LEU A 13 -10.55 27.50 1.82
N LYS A 14 -11.62 28.30 1.88
CA LYS A 14 -12.91 27.88 2.47
C LYS A 14 -13.53 26.71 1.72
N THR A 15 -13.37 26.66 0.40
CA THR A 15 -13.84 25.54 -0.43
C THR A 15 -13.01 24.27 -0.16
N LEU A 16 -11.69 24.40 0.01
CA LEU A 16 -10.81 23.29 0.37
C LEU A 16 -11.10 22.72 1.76
N VAL A 17 -11.39 23.59 2.74
CA VAL A 17 -11.70 23.19 4.13
C VAL A 17 -13.09 22.55 4.22
N SER A 18 -14.09 23.10 3.53
CA SER A 18 -15.48 22.59 3.56
C SER A 18 -15.69 21.26 2.82
N GLN A 19 -14.79 20.87 1.90
CA GLN A 19 -14.90 19.60 1.16
C GLN A 19 -14.24 18.39 1.87
N GLY A 20 -13.40 18.62 2.89
CA GLY A 20 -12.78 17.54 3.68
C GLY A 20 -13.79 16.58 4.33
N PRO A 21 -14.85 17.08 5.01
CA PRO A 21 -15.85 16.23 5.66
C PRO A 21 -16.66 15.36 4.70
N LYS A 22 -17.06 15.88 3.52
CA LYS A 22 -17.90 15.12 2.56
C LYS A 22 -17.15 13.94 1.94
N ALA A 23 -15.91 14.14 1.50
CA ALA A 23 -15.10 13.05 0.93
C ALA A 23 -14.81 11.94 1.95
N GLN A 24 -14.65 12.30 3.22
CA GLN A 24 -14.49 11.34 4.31
C GLN A 24 -15.76 10.53 4.57
N VAL A 25 -16.94 11.16 4.53
CA VAL A 25 -18.22 10.44 4.69
C VAL A 25 -18.41 9.43 3.55
N THR A 26 -18.13 9.83 2.31
CA THR A 26 -18.21 8.92 1.15
C THR A 26 -17.23 7.75 1.29
N ALA A 27 -15.97 7.99 1.67
CA ALA A 27 -14.99 6.93 1.90
C ALA A 27 -15.44 5.99 3.03
N GLY A 28 -15.99 6.53 4.12
CA GLY A 28 -16.55 5.75 5.23
C GLY A 28 -17.70 4.83 4.79
N GLN A 29 -18.61 5.33 3.95
CA GLN A 29 -19.70 4.53 3.37
C GLN A 29 -19.17 3.36 2.54
N VAL A 30 -18.16 3.59 1.70
CA VAL A 30 -17.53 2.52 0.90
C VAL A 30 -16.90 1.46 1.81
N PHE A 31 -16.21 1.86 2.90
CA PHE A 31 -15.65 0.89 3.85
C PHE A 31 -16.72 0.07 4.58
N VAL A 32 -17.85 0.68 4.95
CA VAL A 32 -18.97 -0.04 5.57
C VAL A 32 -19.54 -1.08 4.61
N VAL A 33 -19.85 -0.68 3.38
CA VAL A 33 -20.45 -1.58 2.38
C VAL A 33 -19.49 -2.72 2.02
N ALA A 34 -18.22 -2.40 1.73
CA ALA A 34 -17.21 -3.39 1.43
C ALA A 34 -16.99 -4.35 2.61
N GLY A 35 -16.78 -3.81 3.82
CA GLY A 35 -16.54 -4.60 5.02
C GLY A 35 -17.70 -5.54 5.34
N ALA A 36 -18.95 -5.06 5.24
CA ALA A 36 -20.14 -5.86 5.48
C ALA A 36 -20.31 -6.96 4.42
N ALA A 37 -20.14 -6.65 3.13
CA ALA A 37 -20.31 -7.60 2.06
C ALA A 37 -19.27 -8.74 2.11
N TYR A 38 -17.99 -8.40 2.28
CA TYR A 38 -16.92 -9.41 2.38
C TYR A 38 -16.96 -10.15 3.72
N SER A 39 -17.36 -9.51 4.82
CA SER A 39 -17.55 -10.20 6.11
C SER A 39 -18.66 -11.25 6.01
N LEU A 40 -19.80 -10.89 5.40
CA LEU A 40 -20.91 -11.80 5.17
C LEU A 40 -20.47 -12.99 4.32
N GLN A 41 -19.71 -12.74 3.24
CA GLN A 41 -19.14 -13.81 2.41
C GLN A 41 -18.25 -14.76 3.22
N CYS A 42 -17.32 -14.24 4.01
CA CYS A 42 -16.43 -15.06 4.83
C CYS A 42 -17.21 -15.86 5.89
N PHE A 43 -18.23 -15.24 6.50
CA PHE A 43 -19.09 -15.89 7.48
C PHE A 43 -19.94 -17.00 6.86
N LEU A 44 -20.46 -16.78 5.66
CA LEU A 44 -21.22 -17.76 4.89
C LEU A 44 -20.37 -19.00 4.56
N TYR A 45 -19.12 -18.83 4.11
CA TYR A 45 -18.21 -19.96 3.91
C TYR A 45 -17.81 -20.65 5.23
N TRP A 46 -17.63 -19.89 6.31
CA TRP A 46 -17.39 -20.47 7.64
C TRP A 46 -18.57 -21.34 8.10
N LEU A 47 -19.80 -20.84 7.95
CA LEU A 47 -21.02 -21.56 8.29
C LEU A 47 -21.16 -22.83 7.46
N GLN A 48 -20.83 -22.74 6.16
CA GLN A 48 -20.80 -23.90 5.28
C GLN A 48 -19.89 -25.02 5.81
N ILE A 49 -18.68 -24.66 6.24
CA ILE A 49 -17.70 -25.61 6.81
C ILE A 49 -18.22 -26.20 8.13
N MET A 50 -18.75 -25.36 9.03
CA MET A 50 -19.22 -25.79 10.35
C MET A 50 -20.46 -26.68 10.29
N LEU A 51 -21.37 -26.42 9.36
CA LEU A 51 -22.57 -27.22 9.14
C LEU A 51 -22.36 -28.39 8.18
N ALA A 52 -21.14 -28.56 7.64
CA ALA A 52 -20.82 -29.54 6.60
C ALA A 52 -21.81 -29.52 5.40
N TRP A 53 -22.34 -28.34 5.07
CA TRP A 53 -23.35 -28.20 4.02
C TRP A 53 -22.68 -28.11 2.64
N THR A 54 -23.01 -29.03 1.74
CA THR A 54 -22.64 -28.92 0.32
C THR A 54 -23.62 -28.00 -0.43
N TRP A 55 -23.12 -26.86 -0.91
CA TRP A 55 -23.93 -25.93 -1.69
C TRP A 55 -23.92 -26.29 -3.18
N PRO A 56 -25.02 -26.03 -3.90
CA PRO A 56 -25.02 -26.15 -5.34
C PRO A 56 -24.10 -25.09 -5.96
N VAL A 57 -23.56 -25.39 -7.14
CA VAL A 57 -22.55 -24.56 -7.84
C VAL A 57 -23.00 -23.11 -8.03
N TRP A 58 -24.28 -22.88 -8.35
CA TRP A 58 -24.79 -21.53 -8.54
C TRP A 58 -24.73 -20.69 -7.25
N LEU A 59 -24.95 -21.32 -6.08
CA LEU A 59 -24.87 -20.63 -4.79
C LEU A 59 -23.42 -20.28 -4.45
N HIS A 60 -22.47 -21.15 -4.78
CA HIS A 60 -21.05 -20.85 -4.70
C HIS A 60 -20.66 -19.65 -5.57
N LEU A 61 -21.19 -19.56 -6.80
CA LEU A 61 -20.94 -18.41 -7.69
C LEU A 61 -21.58 -17.13 -7.16
N VAL A 62 -22.82 -17.19 -6.67
CA VAL A 62 -23.50 -16.03 -6.09
C VAL A 62 -22.76 -15.50 -4.86
N VAL A 63 -22.31 -16.37 -3.96
CA VAL A 63 -21.55 -15.96 -2.77
C VAL A 63 -20.15 -15.47 -3.13
N ALA A 64 -19.51 -16.03 -4.17
CA ALA A 64 -18.19 -15.59 -4.64
C ALA A 64 -18.24 -14.21 -5.33
N VAL A 65 -19.20 -13.99 -6.21
CA VAL A 65 -19.28 -12.80 -7.08
C VAL A 65 -20.14 -11.69 -6.47
N GLY A 66 -21.13 -12.04 -5.64
CA GLY A 66 -22.09 -11.11 -5.05
C GLY A 66 -21.45 -9.91 -4.34
N PRO A 67 -20.49 -10.11 -3.41
CA PRO A 67 -19.82 -9.01 -2.72
C PRO A 67 -19.08 -8.05 -3.66
N VAL A 68 -18.44 -8.58 -4.71
CA VAL A 68 -17.76 -7.79 -5.74
C VAL A 68 -18.78 -6.97 -6.52
N ALA A 69 -19.89 -7.57 -6.95
CA ALA A 69 -20.95 -6.89 -7.69
C ALA A 69 -21.59 -5.76 -6.85
N VAL A 70 -21.87 -6.02 -5.57
CA VAL A 70 -22.39 -5.03 -4.62
C VAL A 70 -21.41 -3.87 -4.48
N LEU A 71 -20.12 -4.15 -4.28
CA LEU A 71 -19.12 -3.11 -4.10
C LEU A 71 -18.92 -2.27 -5.37
N VAL A 72 -18.79 -2.90 -6.54
CA VAL A 72 -18.62 -2.20 -7.82
C VAL A 72 -19.86 -1.37 -8.14
N GLY A 73 -21.06 -1.92 -7.94
CA GLY A 73 -22.32 -1.19 -8.11
C GLY A 73 -22.41 0.03 -7.18
N PHE A 74 -22.03 -0.13 -5.91
CA PHE A 74 -22.04 0.96 -4.93
C PHE A 74 -21.00 2.05 -5.26
N ILE A 75 -19.77 1.65 -5.59
CA ILE A 75 -18.72 2.58 -6.03
C ILE A 75 -19.16 3.33 -7.29
N GLY A 76 -19.73 2.64 -8.28
CA GLY A 76 -20.26 3.25 -9.50
C GLY A 76 -21.37 4.27 -9.21
N TRP A 77 -22.28 3.94 -8.30
CA TRP A 77 -23.33 4.86 -7.85
C TRP A 77 -22.76 6.09 -7.15
N VAL A 78 -21.77 5.92 -6.26
CA VAL A 78 -21.07 7.01 -5.58
C VAL A 78 -20.36 7.93 -6.59
N PHE A 79 -19.63 7.37 -7.55
CA PHE A 79 -18.97 8.15 -8.60
C PHE A 79 -19.97 8.94 -9.42
N TRP A 80 -21.10 8.34 -9.78
CA TRP A 80 -22.16 9.01 -10.52
C TRP A 80 -22.80 10.15 -9.70
N ARG A 81 -23.06 9.93 -8.41
CA ARG A 81 -23.61 10.92 -7.48
C ARG A 81 -22.66 12.11 -7.28
N ASP A 82 -21.35 11.84 -7.15
CA ASP A 82 -20.36 12.84 -6.75
C ASP A 82 -19.62 13.47 -7.96
N ARG A 83 -19.95 13.10 -9.22
CA ARG A 83 -19.26 13.53 -10.45
C ARG A 83 -19.15 15.05 -10.66
N ASN A 84 -20.07 15.83 -10.07
CA ASN A 84 -20.15 17.28 -10.25
C ASN A 84 -19.46 18.07 -9.12
N GLN A 85 -18.80 17.42 -8.16
CA GLN A 85 -18.14 18.10 -7.05
C GLN A 85 -16.65 18.34 -7.37
N ALA A 86 -16.31 19.55 -7.80
CA ALA A 86 -14.92 19.95 -8.07
C ALA A 86 -14.25 20.51 -6.80
N GLY A 87 -13.09 19.94 -6.42
CA GLY A 87 -12.13 20.60 -5.50
C GLY A 87 -11.69 19.82 -4.25
N GLN A 88 -10.91 18.74 -4.41
CA GLN A 88 -10.33 18.04 -3.24
C GLN A 88 -9.06 18.72 -2.70
N GLY A 89 -9.01 18.98 -1.39
CA GLY A 89 -7.81 19.46 -0.71
C GLY A 89 -6.61 18.51 -0.79
N VAL A 90 -5.40 19.03 -0.66
CA VAL A 90 -4.14 18.25 -0.81
C VAL A 90 -4.10 17.04 0.13
N ALA A 91 -4.49 17.21 1.39
CA ALA A 91 -4.52 16.13 2.38
C ALA A 91 -5.56 15.04 2.01
N THR A 92 -6.75 15.45 1.57
CA THR A 92 -7.80 14.55 1.08
C THR A 92 -7.35 13.80 -0.17
N ARG A 93 -6.67 14.48 -1.10
CA ARG A 93 -6.09 13.86 -2.30
C ARG A 93 -5.02 12.82 -1.96
N ALA A 94 -4.14 13.11 -0.99
CA ALA A 94 -3.11 12.17 -0.55
C ALA A 94 -3.71 10.92 0.13
N LEU A 95 -4.78 11.10 0.91
CA LEU A 95 -5.47 9.99 1.57
C LEU A 95 -6.26 9.16 0.55
N ASN A 96 -6.99 9.81 -0.36
CA ASN A 96 -7.71 9.14 -1.45
C ASN A 96 -6.75 8.40 -2.39
N SER A 97 -5.56 8.97 -2.67
CA SER A 97 -4.56 8.30 -3.49
C SER A 97 -3.93 7.10 -2.79
N ALA A 98 -3.77 7.14 -1.46
CA ALA A 98 -3.27 5.99 -0.69
C ALA A 98 -4.24 4.81 -0.71
N PHE A 99 -5.55 5.06 -0.59
CA PHE A 99 -6.55 3.99 -0.73
C PHE A 99 -6.75 3.56 -2.19
N GLY A 100 -6.74 4.50 -3.13
CA GLY A 100 -6.82 4.19 -4.56
C GLY A 100 -5.62 3.37 -5.06
N SER A 101 -4.41 3.68 -4.59
CA SER A 101 -3.21 2.93 -4.93
C SER A 101 -3.20 1.53 -4.34
N ALA A 102 -3.74 1.34 -3.14
CA ALA A 102 -3.93 0.02 -2.58
C ALA A 102 -4.99 -0.80 -3.34
N GLY A 103 -6.01 -0.16 -3.90
CA GLY A 103 -6.93 -0.80 -4.85
C GLY A 103 -6.21 -1.31 -6.10
N LEU A 104 -5.33 -0.49 -6.70
CA LEU A 104 -4.50 -0.90 -7.85
C LEU A 104 -3.52 -2.02 -7.49
N ALA A 105 -2.88 -1.96 -6.32
CA ALA A 105 -2.04 -3.04 -5.82
C ALA A 105 -2.83 -4.32 -5.60
N ASN A 106 -4.00 -4.26 -4.96
CA ASN A 106 -4.87 -5.42 -4.79
C ASN A 106 -5.30 -6.03 -6.13
N LEU A 107 -5.56 -5.21 -7.16
CA LEU A 107 -5.85 -5.72 -8.50
C LEU A 107 -4.66 -6.47 -9.10
N ALA A 108 -3.45 -5.88 -9.06
CA ALA A 108 -2.23 -6.54 -9.54
C ALA A 108 -1.97 -7.85 -8.78
N LEU A 109 -2.12 -7.84 -7.45
CA LEU A 109 -1.96 -9.01 -6.60
C LEU A 109 -3.01 -10.08 -6.87
N CYS A 110 -4.27 -9.70 -7.09
CA CYS A 110 -5.34 -10.62 -7.47
C CYS A 110 -4.99 -11.35 -8.78
N ILE A 111 -4.45 -10.63 -9.78
CA ILE A 111 -3.97 -11.24 -11.03
C ILE A 111 -2.82 -12.21 -10.77
N VAL A 112 -1.81 -11.80 -9.99
CA VAL A 112 -0.64 -12.63 -9.68
C VAL A 112 -1.04 -13.89 -8.91
N PHE A 113 -1.70 -13.75 -7.76
CA PHE A 113 -2.10 -14.89 -6.94
C PHE A 113 -3.14 -15.77 -7.65
N GLY A 114 -4.05 -15.19 -8.43
CA GLY A 114 -5.04 -15.94 -9.22
C GLY A 114 -4.39 -16.75 -10.34
N TYR A 115 -3.46 -16.15 -11.08
CA TYR A 115 -2.71 -16.86 -12.11
C TYR A 115 -1.81 -17.95 -11.52
N VAL A 116 -1.07 -17.65 -10.46
CA VAL A 116 -0.17 -18.63 -9.85
C VAL A 116 -0.95 -19.75 -9.16
N SER A 117 -2.05 -19.45 -8.48
CA SER A 117 -2.90 -20.49 -7.87
C SER A 117 -3.54 -21.40 -8.91
N SER A 118 -4.02 -20.85 -10.03
CA SER A 118 -4.61 -21.64 -11.11
C SER A 118 -3.57 -22.49 -11.85
N THR A 119 -2.39 -21.97 -12.14
CA THR A 119 -1.32 -22.74 -12.80
C THR A 119 -0.74 -23.83 -11.92
N GLN A 120 -0.63 -23.60 -10.60
CA GLN A 120 -0.11 -24.59 -9.65
C GLN A 120 -1.17 -25.55 -9.11
N GLN A 121 -2.45 -25.36 -9.48
CA GLN A 121 -3.59 -26.11 -8.94
C GLN A 121 -3.58 -26.18 -7.39
N ASN A 122 -3.07 -25.12 -6.76
CA ASN A 122 -2.88 -25.06 -5.32
C ASN A 122 -3.64 -23.87 -4.75
N PHE A 123 -4.75 -24.17 -4.08
CA PHE A 123 -5.61 -23.16 -3.46
C PHE A 123 -4.97 -22.47 -2.25
N LEU A 124 -3.94 -23.08 -1.63
CA LEU A 124 -3.18 -22.44 -0.55
C LEU A 124 -2.56 -21.12 -1.02
N ILE A 125 -2.10 -21.07 -2.27
CA ILE A 125 -1.56 -19.84 -2.87
C ILE A 125 -2.61 -18.74 -2.88
N TRP A 126 -3.86 -19.07 -3.22
CA TRP A 126 -4.96 -18.11 -3.16
C TRP A 126 -5.26 -17.65 -1.72
N LEU A 127 -5.15 -18.54 -0.73
CA LEU A 127 -5.32 -18.18 0.70
C LEU A 127 -4.23 -17.25 1.24
N LEU A 128 -3.12 -17.04 0.51
CA LEU A 128 -2.12 -16.03 0.87
C LEU A 128 -2.52 -14.62 0.44
N TYR A 129 -3.45 -14.48 -0.51
CA TYR A 129 -3.90 -13.17 -0.99
C TYR A 129 -4.57 -12.32 0.12
N PRO A 130 -5.51 -12.83 0.93
CA PRO A 130 -6.14 -12.01 1.97
C PRO A 130 -5.17 -11.46 3.05
N PRO A 131 -4.17 -12.22 3.57
CA PRO A 131 -3.12 -11.66 4.42
C PRO A 131 -2.38 -10.49 3.76
N VAL A 132 -2.07 -10.60 2.46
CA VAL A 132 -1.41 -9.52 1.70
C VAL A 132 -2.29 -8.29 1.63
N SER A 133 -3.57 -8.45 1.31
CA SER A 133 -4.52 -7.34 1.29
C SER A 133 -4.71 -6.71 2.68
N CYS A 134 -4.71 -7.51 3.75
CA CYS A 134 -4.73 -6.99 5.13
C CYS A 134 -3.49 -6.15 5.42
N ALA A 135 -2.29 -6.60 5.02
CA ALA A 135 -1.08 -5.83 5.20
C ALA A 135 -1.09 -4.50 4.42
N ALA A 136 -1.63 -4.52 3.20
CA ALA A 136 -1.82 -3.32 2.38
C ALA A 136 -2.82 -2.33 3.01
N LEU A 137 -3.95 -2.83 3.53
CA LEU A 137 -4.92 -2.01 4.26
C LEU A 137 -4.31 -1.39 5.52
N GLY A 138 -3.55 -2.19 6.29
CA GLY A 138 -2.80 -1.70 7.45
C GLY A 138 -1.87 -0.55 7.07
N ALA A 139 -1.21 -0.63 5.91
CA ALA A 139 -0.38 0.45 5.39
C ALA A 139 -1.18 1.72 5.08
N CYS A 140 -2.32 1.62 4.39
CA CYS A 140 -3.18 2.77 4.10
C CYS A 140 -3.67 3.48 5.38
N TRP A 141 -4.07 2.72 6.39
CA TRP A 141 -4.51 3.26 7.67
C TRP A 141 -3.35 3.94 8.43
N TYR A 142 -2.12 3.44 8.28
CA TYR A 142 -0.93 4.11 8.81
C TYR A 142 -0.66 5.45 8.09
N VAL A 143 -0.82 5.51 6.77
CA VAL A 143 -0.73 6.78 6.02
C VAL A 143 -1.78 7.76 6.52
N ALA A 144 -3.02 7.30 6.73
CA ALA A 144 -4.08 8.11 7.28
C ALA A 144 -3.72 8.64 8.68
N PHE A 145 -3.10 7.82 9.54
CA PHE A 145 -2.57 8.24 10.84
C PHE A 145 -1.46 9.29 10.71
N MET A 146 -0.49 9.12 9.81
CA MET A 146 0.60 10.08 9.60
C MET A 146 0.09 11.45 9.14
N VAL A 147 -1.02 11.47 8.39
CA VAL A 147 -1.66 12.70 7.92
C VAL A 147 -2.51 13.34 9.03
N ARG A 148 -3.35 12.56 9.72
CA ARG A 148 -4.41 13.07 10.63
C ARG A 148 -4.06 13.03 12.12
N ARG A 149 -3.00 12.31 12.52
CA ARG A 149 -2.51 12.14 13.90
C ARG A 149 -3.53 11.63 14.93
N LYS A 150 -4.66 11.06 14.51
CA LYS A 150 -5.65 10.45 15.42
C LYS A 150 -5.21 9.04 15.81
N LEU A 151 -5.01 8.77 17.09
CA LEU A 151 -4.49 7.48 17.60
C LEU A 151 -5.34 6.26 17.20
N TRP A 152 -6.65 6.42 17.06
CA TRP A 152 -7.52 5.32 16.65
C TRP A 152 -7.18 4.80 15.23
N LEU A 153 -6.68 5.66 14.33
CA LEU A 153 -6.23 5.24 12.99
C LEU A 153 -5.00 4.33 13.06
N LEU A 154 -4.10 4.60 14.01
CA LEU A 154 -2.97 3.73 14.28
C LEU A 154 -3.44 2.39 14.86
N GLY A 155 -4.43 2.41 15.77
CA GLY A 155 -5.04 1.18 16.29
C GLY A 155 -5.61 0.29 15.19
N VAL A 156 -6.34 0.87 14.22
CA VAL A 156 -6.87 0.13 13.06
C VAL A 156 -5.74 -0.42 12.19
N SER A 157 -4.71 0.38 11.92
CA SER A 157 -3.53 -0.05 11.15
C SER A 157 -2.81 -1.24 11.78
N LEU A 158 -2.53 -1.17 13.09
CA LEU A 158 -1.92 -2.26 13.85
C LEU A 158 -2.82 -3.50 13.88
N GLY A 159 -4.15 -3.32 14.00
CA GLY A 159 -5.12 -4.40 13.92
C GLY A 159 -5.06 -5.15 12.58
N TRP A 160 -4.91 -4.44 11.46
CA TRP A 160 -4.77 -5.06 10.14
C TRP A 160 -3.47 -5.85 9.97
N TRP A 161 -2.34 -5.33 10.47
CA TRP A 161 -1.07 -6.07 10.44
C TRP A 161 -1.07 -7.28 11.39
N ALA A 162 -1.69 -7.16 12.56
CA ALA A 162 -1.90 -8.28 13.46
C ALA A 162 -2.76 -9.35 12.78
N THR A 163 -3.87 -8.94 12.15
CA THR A 163 -4.75 -9.84 11.39
C THR A 163 -3.98 -10.53 10.26
N ALA A 164 -3.17 -9.81 9.50
CA ALA A 164 -2.35 -10.39 8.43
C ALA A 164 -1.40 -11.48 8.95
N ALA A 165 -0.69 -11.21 10.06
CA ALA A 165 0.20 -12.18 10.68
C ALA A 165 -0.57 -13.41 11.22
N THR A 166 -1.67 -13.17 11.93
CA THR A 166 -2.51 -14.23 12.50
C THR A 166 -3.13 -15.11 11.41
N LEU A 167 -3.59 -14.54 10.29
CA LEU A 167 -4.09 -15.32 9.14
C LEU A 167 -2.99 -16.19 8.51
N GLY A 168 -1.74 -15.72 8.48
CA GLY A 168 -0.60 -16.54 8.07
C GLY A 168 -0.42 -17.80 8.92
N PHE A 169 -0.57 -17.67 10.24
CA PHE A 169 -0.52 -18.81 11.17
C PHE A 169 -1.74 -19.73 11.05
N LEU A 170 -2.93 -19.17 10.78
CA LEU A 170 -4.17 -19.93 10.67
C LEU A 170 -4.43 -20.51 9.26
N ILE A 171 -3.50 -20.39 8.32
CA ILE A 171 -3.75 -20.77 6.92
C ILE A 171 -4.17 -22.25 6.75
N ARG A 172 -3.73 -23.14 7.66
CA ARG A 172 -4.12 -24.56 7.68
C ARG A 172 -5.47 -24.83 8.34
N ASN A 173 -5.95 -23.92 9.19
CA ASN A 173 -7.27 -24.01 9.82
C ASN A 173 -8.24 -23.09 9.08
N THR A 174 -8.79 -23.59 7.96
CA THR A 174 -9.68 -22.81 7.08
C THR A 174 -10.89 -22.24 7.82
N GLY A 175 -11.44 -22.97 8.80
CA GLY A 175 -12.54 -22.49 9.62
C GLY A 175 -12.14 -21.28 10.48
N GLY A 176 -11.06 -21.40 11.26
CA GLY A 176 -10.56 -20.29 12.07
C GLY A 176 -10.12 -19.09 11.22
N TYR A 177 -9.52 -19.35 10.05
CA TYR A 177 -9.11 -18.33 9.08
C TYR A 177 -10.29 -17.48 8.60
N LEU A 178 -11.38 -18.11 8.15
CA LEU A 178 -12.54 -17.40 7.62
C LEU A 178 -13.30 -16.62 8.71
N LEU A 179 -13.42 -17.21 9.91
CA LEU A 179 -14.04 -16.53 11.05
C LEU A 179 -13.26 -15.29 11.46
N LEU A 180 -11.94 -15.42 11.61
CA LEU A 180 -11.08 -14.31 11.96
C LEU A 180 -11.16 -13.20 10.91
N LEU A 181 -11.09 -13.55 9.62
CA LEU A 181 -11.19 -12.57 8.54
C LEU A 181 -12.56 -11.86 8.55
N SER A 182 -13.65 -12.59 8.80
CA SER A 182 -14.99 -12.02 8.91
C SER A 182 -15.10 -11.02 10.07
N VAL A 183 -14.62 -11.40 11.26
CA VAL A 183 -14.60 -10.54 12.45
C VAL A 183 -13.70 -9.32 12.23
N ALA A 184 -12.52 -9.51 11.63
CA ALA A 184 -11.61 -8.42 11.32
C ALA A 184 -12.21 -7.43 10.34
N LEU A 185 -12.91 -7.89 9.29
CA LEU A 185 -13.61 -7.01 8.35
C LEU A 185 -14.69 -6.17 9.04
N LEU A 186 -15.45 -6.74 9.98
CA LEU A 186 -16.43 -5.97 10.78
C LEU A 186 -15.73 -4.96 11.70
N ALA A 187 -14.75 -5.42 12.49
CA ALA A 187 -14.12 -4.60 13.52
C ALA A 187 -13.19 -3.51 12.94
N LEU A 188 -12.46 -3.80 11.86
CA LEU A 188 -11.40 -2.95 11.31
C LEU A 188 -11.78 -2.25 10.00
N MET A 189 -12.92 -2.58 9.40
CA MET A 189 -13.44 -1.91 8.21
C MET A 189 -14.79 -1.25 8.47
N VAL A 190 -15.76 -1.99 9.00
CA VAL A 190 -17.13 -1.48 9.22
C VAL A 190 -17.18 -0.47 10.36
N VAL A 191 -16.59 -0.78 11.52
CA VAL A 191 -16.58 0.16 12.67
C VAL A 191 -15.86 1.47 12.32
N PRO A 192 -14.62 1.47 11.79
CA PRO A 192 -13.97 2.67 11.25
C PRO A 192 -14.79 3.40 10.19
N GLY A 193 -15.45 2.66 9.28
CA GLY A 193 -16.31 3.22 8.26
C GLY A 193 -17.49 3.99 8.84
N PHE A 194 -18.16 3.44 9.86
CA PHE A 194 -19.23 4.12 10.60
C PHE A 194 -18.73 5.35 11.36
N LEU A 195 -17.55 5.26 11.99
CA LEU A 195 -16.93 6.40 12.68
C LEU A 195 -16.59 7.53 11.69
N MET A 196 -16.20 7.20 10.46
CA MET A 196 -15.95 8.19 9.40
C MET A 196 -17.24 8.77 8.79
N SER A 197 -18.32 7.99 8.74
CA SER A 197 -19.59 8.41 8.13
C SER A 197 -20.47 9.25 9.06
N ARG A 198 -20.16 9.32 10.37
CA ARG A 198 -20.86 10.21 11.30
C ARG A 198 -20.54 11.66 10.93
N PRO A 199 -21.56 12.49 10.64
CA PRO A 199 -21.35 13.94 10.57
C PRO A 199 -20.79 14.39 11.91
N GLU A 200 -19.71 15.17 11.92
CA GLU A 200 -19.36 15.94 13.12
C GLU A 200 -20.56 16.86 13.39
N ALA A 201 -21.41 16.45 14.32
CA ALA A 201 -22.56 17.23 14.75
C ALA A 201 -22.05 18.52 15.39
N ALA A 202 -22.23 19.63 14.66
CA ALA A 202 -22.40 20.98 15.17
C ALA A 202 -21.69 21.32 16.49
N THR A 203 -20.37 21.49 16.46
CA THR A 203 -19.64 22.41 17.37
C THR A 203 -19.08 23.58 16.56
N ALA A 204 -19.86 24.09 15.60
CA ALA A 204 -19.52 25.23 14.76
C ALA A 204 -19.95 26.57 15.38
N SER A 205 -19.79 26.73 16.69
CA SER A 205 -19.99 28.01 17.38
C SER A 205 -18.96 28.27 18.49
N SER A 206 -17.72 27.78 18.34
CA SER A 206 -16.58 28.18 19.18
C SER A 206 -15.56 29.00 18.35
N PRO A 207 -14.80 29.92 18.99
CA PRO A 207 -13.75 30.73 18.35
C PRO A 207 -12.61 29.93 17.67
N ASP A 208 -12.62 28.59 17.75
CA ASP A 208 -11.65 27.65 17.16
C ASP A 208 -11.64 27.61 15.62
N ALA A 209 -12.71 28.04 14.94
CA ALA A 209 -12.78 27.97 13.48
C ALA A 209 -11.73 28.86 12.79
N THR A 210 -11.41 30.00 13.41
CA THR A 210 -10.37 30.93 12.96
C THR A 210 -8.97 30.36 13.19
N GLU A 211 -8.78 29.63 14.30
CA GLU A 211 -7.52 28.97 14.64
C GLU A 211 -7.24 27.76 13.74
N GLY A 212 -8.29 27.00 13.36
CA GLY A 212 -8.22 25.94 12.35
C GLY A 212 -7.82 26.46 10.96
N ALA A 213 -8.41 27.58 10.52
CA ALA A 213 -8.06 28.21 9.25
C ALA A 213 -6.61 28.74 9.22
N GLN A 214 -6.12 29.29 10.33
CA GLN A 214 -4.72 29.71 10.46
C GLN A 214 -3.75 28.51 10.49
N LYS A 215 -4.11 27.41 11.16
CA LYS A 215 -3.35 26.14 11.14
C LYS A 215 -3.29 25.55 9.74
N ASP A 216 -4.39 25.61 8.98
CA ASP A 216 -4.44 25.16 7.59
C ASP A 216 -3.64 26.05 6.63
N LEU A 217 -3.60 27.37 6.87
CA LEU A 217 -2.76 28.30 6.11
C LEU A 217 -1.26 28.09 6.41
N ALA A 218 -0.89 27.91 7.68
CA ALA A 218 0.47 27.57 8.08
C ALA A 218 0.88 26.20 7.52
N PHE A 219 -0.05 25.25 7.48
CA PHE A 219 0.12 23.94 6.85
C PHE A 219 0.34 24.06 5.34
N LEU A 220 -0.41 24.90 4.62
CA LEU A 220 -0.24 25.14 3.19
C LEU A 220 1.06 25.88 2.87
N LYS A 221 1.45 26.85 3.70
CA LYS A 221 2.75 27.52 3.60
C LYS A 221 3.89 26.53 3.83
N ALA A 222 3.81 25.67 4.85
CA ALA A 222 4.78 24.59 5.08
C ALA A 222 4.79 23.55 3.94
N LEU A 223 3.69 23.39 3.21
CA LEU A 223 3.57 22.49 2.06
C LEU A 223 4.33 23.01 0.82
N VAL A 224 4.48 24.33 0.70
CA VAL A 224 5.16 25.00 -0.43
C VAL A 224 6.67 25.08 -0.23
N THR A 225 7.17 25.15 1.01
CA THR A 225 8.58 25.52 1.27
C THR A 225 9.55 24.33 1.46
N GLU A 226 9.09 23.13 1.82
CA GLU A 226 9.99 22.08 2.39
C GLU A 226 10.15 20.80 1.54
N GLY A 227 10.56 20.95 0.28
CA GLY A 227 10.76 19.85 -0.69
C GLY A 227 12.18 19.26 -0.86
N PRO A 228 13.29 20.03 -0.85
CA PRO A 228 14.54 19.55 -1.50
C PRO A 228 15.39 18.55 -0.70
N LYS A 229 15.55 18.73 0.63
CA LYS A 229 16.52 17.95 1.41
C LYS A 229 16.05 16.54 1.79
N ALA A 230 14.79 16.40 2.22
CA ALA A 230 14.12 15.10 2.48
C ALA A 230 14.26 14.12 1.31
N GLN A 231 14.05 14.68 0.12
CA GLN A 231 14.03 13.97 -1.14
C GLN A 231 15.42 13.47 -1.53
N ARG A 232 16.48 14.17 -1.12
CA ARG A 232 17.86 13.76 -1.39
C ARG A 232 18.25 12.52 -0.58
N GLY A 233 17.93 12.49 0.72
CA GLY A 233 18.18 11.32 1.57
C GLY A 233 17.41 10.09 1.07
N ALA A 234 16.11 10.23 0.85
CA ALA A 234 15.28 9.15 0.30
C ALA A 234 15.76 8.68 -1.09
N GLY A 235 16.10 9.61 -1.99
CA GLY A 235 16.62 9.28 -3.32
C GLY A 235 17.96 8.52 -3.28
N GLN A 236 18.85 8.88 -2.36
CA GLN A 236 20.10 8.14 -2.17
C GLN A 236 19.86 6.72 -1.63
N LEU A 237 18.91 6.53 -0.72
CA LEU A 237 18.52 5.19 -0.26
C LEU A 237 17.96 4.33 -1.39
N PHE A 238 17.07 4.88 -2.24
CA PHE A 238 16.54 4.15 -3.40
C PHE A 238 17.62 3.81 -4.42
N LEU A 239 18.60 4.71 -4.62
CA LEU A 239 19.75 4.44 -5.48
C LEU A 239 20.57 3.25 -4.96
N ILE A 240 20.95 3.29 -3.68
CA ILE A 240 21.74 2.24 -3.03
C ILE A 240 20.98 0.91 -3.06
N ALA A 241 19.70 0.92 -2.67
CA ALA A 241 18.85 -0.26 -2.70
C ALA A 241 18.74 -0.84 -4.12
N GLY A 242 18.45 0.00 -5.12
CA GLY A 242 18.27 -0.43 -6.51
C GLY A 242 19.52 -1.06 -7.08
N VAL A 243 20.69 -0.49 -6.79
CA VAL A 243 21.98 -1.04 -7.24
C VAL A 243 22.31 -2.34 -6.51
N LEU A 244 22.24 -2.38 -5.17
CA LEU A 244 22.61 -3.57 -4.39
C LEU A 244 21.74 -4.77 -4.71
N TYR A 245 20.42 -4.60 -4.66
CA TYR A 245 19.48 -5.69 -4.93
C TYR A 245 19.38 -6.00 -6.43
N GLY A 246 19.60 -5.00 -7.32
CA GLY A 246 19.74 -5.24 -8.75
C GLY A 246 20.93 -6.15 -9.05
N LEU A 247 22.10 -5.82 -8.51
CA LEU A 247 23.31 -6.64 -8.62
C LEU A 247 23.12 -8.04 -8.03
N GLN A 248 22.40 -8.17 -6.91
CA GLN A 248 22.06 -9.48 -6.34
C GLN A 248 21.24 -10.33 -7.32
N CYS A 249 20.20 -9.75 -7.94
CA CYS A 249 19.36 -10.46 -8.91
C CYS A 249 20.16 -10.88 -10.14
N PHE A 250 21.02 -10.00 -10.66
CA PHE A 250 21.91 -10.34 -11.76
C PHE A 250 22.96 -11.39 -11.38
N GLY A 251 23.48 -11.36 -10.15
CA GLY A 251 24.40 -12.39 -9.66
C GLY A 251 23.78 -13.78 -9.74
N PHE A 252 22.56 -13.95 -9.22
CA PHE A 252 21.83 -15.21 -9.33
C PHE A 252 21.41 -15.53 -10.77
N TRP A 253 21.09 -14.53 -11.59
CA TRP A 253 20.79 -14.74 -13.01
C TRP A 253 22.00 -15.27 -13.79
N VAL A 254 23.18 -14.65 -13.64
CA VAL A 254 24.44 -15.11 -14.25
C VAL A 254 24.73 -16.53 -13.83
N GLN A 255 24.57 -16.83 -12.55
CA GLN A 255 24.76 -18.16 -12.03
C GLN A 255 23.89 -19.21 -12.75
N ILE A 256 22.60 -18.91 -12.96
CA ILE A 256 21.66 -19.79 -13.67
C ILE A 256 21.98 -19.85 -15.17
N ALA A 257 22.22 -18.71 -15.80
CA ALA A 257 22.46 -18.60 -17.25
C ALA A 257 23.73 -19.33 -17.69
N PHE A 258 24.78 -19.31 -16.87
CA PHE A 258 26.05 -19.97 -17.14
C PHE A 258 26.22 -21.31 -16.40
N GLN A 259 25.16 -21.80 -15.73
CA GLN A 259 25.16 -23.05 -14.96
C GLN A 259 26.32 -23.18 -13.97
N LEU A 260 26.71 -22.06 -13.35
CA LEU A 260 27.83 -22.02 -12.42
C LEU A 260 27.43 -22.65 -11.08
N THR A 261 28.16 -23.68 -10.66
CA THR A 261 28.02 -24.25 -9.32
C THR A 261 28.90 -23.48 -8.34
N TRP A 262 28.29 -22.61 -7.54
CA TRP A 262 29.01 -21.87 -6.51
C TRP A 262 29.06 -22.64 -5.19
N PRO A 263 30.12 -22.48 -4.39
CA PRO A 263 30.17 -23.02 -3.04
C PRO A 263 29.18 -22.28 -2.12
N GLY A 264 28.67 -22.97 -1.10
CA GLY A 264 27.59 -22.47 -0.21
C GLY A 264 27.83 -21.09 0.42
N TRP A 265 29.09 -20.75 0.72
CA TRP A 265 29.44 -19.45 1.27
C TRP A 265 29.23 -18.29 0.28
N VAL A 266 29.34 -18.53 -1.02
CA VAL A 266 29.06 -17.52 -2.06
C VAL A 266 27.57 -17.23 -2.14
N TYR A 267 26.72 -18.26 -2.01
CA TYR A 267 25.26 -18.09 -1.92
C TYR A 267 24.86 -17.25 -0.70
N LEU A 268 25.46 -17.53 0.46
CA LEU A 268 25.24 -16.76 1.68
C LEU A 268 25.73 -15.32 1.52
N PHE A 269 26.91 -15.13 0.93
CA PHE A 269 27.47 -13.81 0.70
C PHE A 269 26.58 -12.98 -0.24
N ILE A 270 26.20 -13.51 -1.40
CA ILE A 270 25.37 -12.80 -2.38
C ILE A 270 23.94 -12.61 -1.86
N GLY A 271 23.43 -13.56 -1.07
CA GLY A 271 22.11 -13.44 -0.45
C GLY A 271 22.06 -12.38 0.66
N PHE A 272 23.10 -12.30 1.50
CA PHE A 272 23.07 -11.52 2.74
C PHE A 272 23.81 -10.17 2.65
N ALA A 273 24.89 -10.09 1.87
CA ALA A 273 25.69 -8.87 1.75
C ALA A 273 24.89 -7.66 1.27
N PRO A 274 23.99 -7.75 0.26
CA PRO A 274 23.18 -6.61 -0.17
C PRO A 274 22.31 -6.04 0.97
N THR A 275 21.71 -6.92 1.77
CA THR A 275 20.88 -6.52 2.92
C THR A 275 21.74 -5.89 4.02
N ALA A 276 22.88 -6.49 4.36
CA ALA A 276 23.80 -5.93 5.36
C ALA A 276 24.32 -4.54 4.95
N LEU A 277 24.75 -4.39 3.69
CA LEU A 277 25.21 -3.12 3.14
C LEU A 277 24.10 -2.07 3.12
N PHE A 278 22.87 -2.47 2.73
CA PHE A 278 21.72 -1.58 2.74
C PHE A 278 21.36 -1.12 4.16
N MET A 279 21.39 -2.02 5.15
CA MET A 279 21.14 -1.67 6.55
C MET A 279 22.19 -0.70 7.10
N VAL A 280 23.48 -0.91 6.79
CA VAL A 280 24.55 0.02 7.19
C VAL A 280 24.34 1.38 6.55
N ALA A 281 24.04 1.43 5.25
CA ALA A 281 23.77 2.68 4.55
C ALA A 281 22.54 3.42 5.13
N MET A 282 21.46 2.68 5.43
CA MET A 282 20.25 3.23 6.03
C MET A 282 20.52 3.77 7.44
N PHE A 283 21.20 3.00 8.29
CA PHE A 283 21.56 3.43 9.64
C PHE A 283 22.44 4.69 9.62
N TRP A 284 23.46 4.69 8.75
CA TRP A 284 24.34 5.84 8.58
C TRP A 284 23.59 7.09 8.12
N MET A 285 22.67 6.96 7.17
CA MET A 285 21.83 8.08 6.71
C MET A 285 20.86 8.56 7.79
N MET A 286 20.19 7.66 8.50
CA MET A 286 19.31 8.02 9.60
C MET A 286 20.07 8.76 10.70
N TRP A 287 21.29 8.33 11.02
CA TRP A 287 22.14 9.04 11.99
C TRP A 287 22.53 10.43 11.46
N ARG A 288 23.00 10.53 10.20
CA ARG A 288 23.39 11.80 9.60
C ARG A 288 22.24 12.81 9.58
N ASP A 289 21.04 12.36 9.25
CA ASP A 289 19.89 13.23 8.99
C ASP A 289 18.98 13.41 10.24
N ARG A 290 19.38 12.87 11.42
CA ARG A 290 18.58 12.90 12.67
C ARG A 290 18.23 14.29 13.21
N LYS A 291 18.97 15.33 12.80
CA LYS A 291 18.80 16.71 13.28
C LYS A 291 17.86 17.54 12.41
N ASP A 292 17.49 17.03 11.24
CA ASP A 292 16.63 17.74 10.30
C ASP A 292 15.17 17.34 10.54
N SER A 293 14.37 18.29 11.05
CA SER A 293 12.97 18.06 11.34
C SER A 293 12.11 18.29 10.09
N MET A 294 11.33 17.26 9.70
CA MET A 294 10.50 17.27 8.48
C MET A 294 9.07 17.74 8.84
N HIS A 295 8.67 18.97 8.49
CA HIS A 295 7.41 19.56 8.98
C HIS A 295 6.26 19.67 7.96
N GLY A 296 6.52 19.44 6.66
CA GLY A 296 5.48 19.45 5.62
C GLY A 296 4.54 18.24 5.63
N ALA A 297 3.23 18.45 5.51
CA ALA A 297 2.24 17.36 5.53
C ALA A 297 2.21 16.47 4.28
N ALA A 298 2.51 17.03 3.11
CA ALA A 298 2.75 16.26 1.90
C ALA A 298 3.97 15.35 2.06
N THR A 299 5.04 15.86 2.68
CA THR A 299 6.23 15.09 3.03
C THR A 299 5.90 14.01 4.06
N ARG A 300 5.07 14.30 5.07
CA ARG A 300 4.56 13.29 6.02
C ARG A 300 3.71 12.22 5.34
N ALA A 301 2.86 12.56 4.38
CA ALA A 301 2.05 11.59 3.66
C ALA A 301 2.91 10.66 2.79
N ILE A 302 3.92 11.21 2.10
CA ILE A 302 4.87 10.42 1.29
C ILE A 302 5.76 9.56 2.19
N ASN A 303 6.34 10.12 3.24
CA ASN A 303 7.15 9.36 4.21
C ASN A 303 6.29 8.31 4.92
N GLY A 304 5.04 8.63 5.22
CA GLY A 304 4.05 7.70 5.76
C GLY A 304 3.78 6.56 4.79
N ALA A 305 3.60 6.84 3.49
CA ALA A 305 3.38 5.81 2.47
C ALA A 305 4.57 4.86 2.37
N PHE A 306 5.79 5.37 2.19
CA PHE A 306 6.99 4.54 2.11
C PHE A 306 7.34 3.83 3.43
N GLY A 307 7.16 4.49 4.58
CA GLY A 307 7.34 3.87 5.89
C GLY A 307 6.32 2.77 6.16
N SER A 308 5.06 2.98 5.76
CA SER A 308 4.00 1.98 5.87
C SER A 308 4.23 0.77 4.96
N ALA A 309 4.78 0.97 3.76
CA ALA A 309 5.17 -0.12 2.88
C ALA A 309 6.33 -0.94 3.47
N GLY A 310 7.27 -0.30 4.18
CA GLY A 310 8.29 -1.01 4.95
C GLY A 310 7.70 -1.92 6.04
N LEU A 311 6.73 -1.40 6.81
CA LEU A 311 6.03 -2.17 7.85
C LEU A 311 5.16 -3.29 7.25
N ALA A 312 4.49 -3.02 6.13
CA ALA A 312 3.74 -4.04 5.39
C ALA A 312 4.68 -5.13 4.86
N ASN A 313 5.85 -4.77 4.32
CA ASN A 313 6.87 -5.74 3.89
C ASN A 313 7.37 -6.61 5.06
N LEU A 314 7.56 -6.04 6.25
CA LEU A 314 7.91 -6.82 7.45
C LEU A 314 6.79 -7.81 7.82
N SER A 315 5.54 -7.35 7.85
CA SER A 315 4.38 -8.22 8.09
C SER A 315 4.28 -9.34 7.05
N MET A 316 4.51 -9.02 5.78
CA MET A 316 4.52 -9.98 4.68
C MET A 316 5.69 -10.95 4.75
N CYS A 317 6.87 -10.50 5.16
CA CYS A 317 8.03 -11.36 5.36
C CYS A 317 7.74 -12.39 6.46
N VAL A 318 7.10 -11.99 7.56
CA VAL A 318 6.68 -12.92 8.62
C VAL A 318 5.62 -13.90 8.09
N CYS A 319 4.57 -13.41 7.44
CA CYS A 319 3.47 -14.25 6.95
C CYS A 319 3.93 -15.23 5.85
N LEU A 320 4.49 -14.72 4.75
CA LEU A 320 4.95 -15.56 3.63
C LEU A 320 6.16 -16.39 4.01
N GLY A 321 7.06 -15.86 4.85
CA GLY A 321 8.22 -16.60 5.34
C GLY A 321 7.82 -17.78 6.22
N TYR A 322 6.88 -17.59 7.14
CA TYR A 322 6.34 -18.67 7.95
C TYR A 322 5.70 -19.75 7.07
N VAL A 323 4.80 -19.36 6.17
CA VAL A 323 4.11 -20.33 5.30
C VAL A 323 5.09 -21.03 4.35
N SER A 324 6.04 -20.31 3.77
CA SER A 324 7.08 -20.89 2.92
C SER A 324 7.92 -21.92 3.68
N ALA A 325 8.26 -21.66 4.95
CA ALA A 325 8.99 -22.59 5.79
C ALA A 325 8.17 -23.84 6.14
N THR A 326 6.88 -23.68 6.46
CA THR A 326 6.01 -24.80 6.82
C THR A 326 5.64 -25.68 5.61
N GLU A 327 5.45 -25.08 4.44
CA GLU A 327 5.11 -25.78 3.19
C GLU A 327 6.36 -26.27 2.44
N LYS A 328 7.57 -25.92 2.90
CA LYS A 328 8.86 -26.22 2.23
C LYS A 328 8.85 -25.87 0.74
N SER A 329 8.10 -24.82 0.37
CA SER A 329 7.88 -24.43 -1.02
C SER A 329 8.57 -23.12 -1.30
N GLN A 330 9.61 -23.19 -2.14
CA GLN A 330 10.34 -22.00 -2.61
C GLN A 330 9.46 -21.07 -3.45
N LEU A 331 8.43 -21.62 -4.11
CA LEU A 331 7.49 -20.85 -4.92
C LEU A 331 6.74 -19.82 -4.07
N ILE A 332 6.34 -20.19 -2.85
CA ILE A 332 5.65 -19.27 -1.93
C ILE A 332 6.55 -18.09 -1.58
N TRP A 333 7.84 -18.33 -1.35
CA TRP A 333 8.81 -17.27 -1.12
C TRP A 333 9.00 -16.38 -2.36
N MET A 334 8.96 -16.95 -3.57
CA MET A 334 9.03 -16.18 -4.81
C MET A 334 7.83 -15.27 -5.05
N LEU A 335 6.70 -15.44 -4.35
CA LEU A 335 5.61 -14.47 -4.40
C LEU A 335 5.95 -13.17 -3.66
N TYR A 336 6.86 -13.22 -2.68
CA TYR A 336 7.20 -12.05 -1.87
C TYR A 336 7.74 -10.87 -2.71
N PRO A 337 8.72 -11.02 -3.61
CA PRO A 337 9.18 -9.91 -4.43
C PRO A 337 8.12 -9.35 -5.40
N ALA A 338 7.20 -10.18 -5.88
CA ALA A 338 6.05 -9.72 -6.67
C ALA A 338 5.11 -8.85 -5.83
N VAL A 339 4.87 -9.23 -4.56
CA VAL A 339 4.10 -8.44 -3.61
C VAL A 339 4.76 -7.11 -3.29
N VAL A 340 6.06 -7.13 -3.00
CA VAL A 340 6.85 -5.91 -2.73
C VAL A 340 6.77 -4.96 -3.92
N SER A 341 6.87 -5.48 -5.16
CA SER A 341 6.74 -4.67 -6.38
C SER A 341 5.37 -3.98 -6.49
N ALA A 342 4.28 -4.66 -6.14
CA ALA A 342 2.94 -4.05 -6.11
C ALA A 342 2.85 -2.92 -5.08
N PHE A 343 3.42 -3.11 -3.88
CA PHE A 343 3.43 -2.08 -2.84
C PHE A 343 4.32 -0.88 -3.18
N GLN A 344 5.45 -1.13 -3.84
CA GLN A 344 6.29 -0.05 -4.39
C GLN A 344 5.50 0.74 -5.43
N GLY A 345 4.83 0.07 -6.37
CA GLY A 345 3.95 0.70 -7.35
C GLY A 345 2.90 1.59 -6.71
N ALA A 346 2.28 1.13 -5.60
CA ALA A 346 1.32 1.89 -4.84
C ALA A 346 1.92 3.14 -4.16
N CYS A 347 3.12 3.05 -3.60
CA CYS A 347 3.81 4.19 -2.99
C CYS A 347 4.18 5.26 -4.02
N TRP A 348 4.69 4.84 -5.19
CA TRP A 348 5.01 5.74 -6.29
C TRP A 348 3.76 6.41 -6.88
N TYR A 349 2.61 5.72 -6.88
CA TYR A 349 1.33 6.32 -7.26
C TYR A 349 0.92 7.43 -6.30
N VAL A 350 1.04 7.21 -4.98
CA VAL A 350 0.77 8.25 -3.98
C VAL A 350 1.68 9.45 -4.21
N ALA A 351 2.98 9.21 -4.43
CA ALA A 351 3.93 10.27 -4.74
C ALA A 351 3.55 11.04 -6.02
N PHE A 352 3.09 10.35 -7.06
CA PHE A 352 2.58 10.96 -8.29
C PHE A 352 1.38 11.87 -8.03
N VAL A 353 0.34 11.38 -7.34
CA VAL A 353 -0.88 12.18 -7.11
C VAL A 353 -0.59 13.43 -6.28
N VAL A 354 0.32 13.32 -5.30
CA VAL A 354 0.74 14.43 -4.45
C VAL A 354 1.61 15.44 -5.21
N ARG A 355 2.58 14.98 -6.02
CA ARG A 355 3.58 15.86 -6.66
C ARG A 355 3.28 16.24 -8.11
N ARG A 356 2.30 15.60 -8.75
CA ARG A 356 1.84 15.83 -10.13
C ARG A 356 2.95 15.75 -11.21
N LYS A 357 4.02 14.99 -10.95
CA LYS A 357 5.10 14.77 -11.94
C LYS A 357 4.88 13.48 -12.71
N LEU A 358 4.70 13.56 -14.03
CA LEU A 358 4.39 12.40 -14.89
C LEU A 358 5.42 11.27 -14.79
N TRP A 359 6.70 11.57 -14.57
CA TRP A 359 7.71 10.54 -14.40
C TRP A 359 7.46 9.63 -13.18
N LEU A 360 6.82 10.13 -12.12
CA LEU A 360 6.44 9.31 -10.95
C LEU A 360 5.34 8.32 -11.31
N ALA A 361 4.41 8.69 -12.20
CA ALA A 361 3.39 7.79 -12.72
C ALA A 361 4.01 6.70 -13.59
N ALA A 362 4.99 7.04 -14.43
CA ALA A 362 5.71 6.05 -15.24
C ALA A 362 6.43 5.01 -14.35
N VAL A 363 7.08 5.45 -13.26
CA VAL A 363 7.72 4.54 -12.29
C VAL A 363 6.68 3.64 -11.60
N SER A 364 5.56 4.22 -11.15
CA SER A 364 4.46 3.47 -10.54
C SER A 364 3.89 2.41 -11.48
N ALA A 365 3.59 2.78 -12.73
CA ALA A 365 3.11 1.86 -13.75
C ALA A 365 4.13 0.75 -14.03
N GLY A 366 5.42 1.10 -14.13
CA GLY A 366 6.50 0.13 -14.25
C GLY A 366 6.48 -0.91 -13.14
N TRP A 367 6.33 -0.50 -11.88
CA TRP A 367 6.29 -1.42 -10.74
C TRP A 367 5.07 -2.35 -10.75
N PHE A 368 3.90 -1.87 -11.16
CA PHE A 368 2.73 -2.72 -11.33
C PHE A 368 2.92 -3.73 -12.47
N VAL A 369 3.47 -3.29 -13.61
CA VAL A 369 3.80 -4.18 -14.73
C VAL A 369 4.84 -5.22 -14.29
N THR A 370 5.88 -4.83 -13.56
CA THR A 370 6.88 -5.74 -13.01
C THR A 370 6.24 -6.76 -12.08
N SER A 371 5.35 -6.35 -11.17
CA SER A 371 4.64 -7.27 -10.26
C SER A 371 3.86 -8.34 -11.02
N VAL A 372 3.08 -7.94 -12.03
CA VAL A 372 2.31 -8.87 -12.87
C VAL A 372 3.22 -9.77 -13.70
N ALA A 373 4.26 -9.20 -14.33
CA ALA A 373 5.24 -9.96 -15.11
C ALA A 373 5.96 -11.02 -14.25
N MET A 374 6.30 -10.69 -13.01
CA MET A 374 6.89 -11.63 -12.06
C MET A 374 5.95 -12.79 -11.72
N GLY A 375 4.64 -12.53 -11.60
CA GLY A 375 3.63 -13.57 -11.45
C GLY A 375 3.62 -14.55 -12.62
N PHE A 376 3.68 -14.05 -13.86
CA PHE A 376 3.75 -14.89 -15.06
C PHE A 376 5.07 -15.65 -15.20
N LEU A 377 6.18 -15.04 -14.79
CA LEU A 377 7.52 -15.60 -14.90
C LEU A 377 7.92 -16.48 -13.71
N ILE A 378 7.04 -16.71 -12.74
CA ILE A 378 7.41 -17.41 -11.49
C ILE A 378 7.95 -18.83 -11.71
N GLN A 379 7.55 -19.49 -12.80
CA GLN A 379 8.04 -20.82 -13.18
C GLN A 379 9.41 -20.79 -13.88
N ASN A 380 9.80 -19.65 -14.45
CA ASN A 380 11.08 -19.46 -15.14
C ASN A 380 12.00 -18.55 -14.31
N ILE A 381 12.71 -19.15 -13.36
CA ILE A 381 13.55 -18.45 -12.37
C ILE A 381 14.58 -17.53 -13.05
N GLY A 382 15.16 -17.95 -14.17
CA GLY A 382 16.11 -17.13 -14.93
C GLY A 382 15.47 -15.83 -15.41
N ASN A 383 14.38 -15.91 -16.18
CA ASN A 383 13.71 -14.72 -16.68
C ASN A 383 13.11 -13.87 -15.55
N TYR A 384 12.63 -14.51 -14.48
CA TYR A 384 12.15 -13.84 -13.28
C TYR A 384 13.21 -12.93 -12.66
N LEU A 385 14.42 -13.46 -12.42
CA LEU A 385 15.53 -12.71 -11.82
C LEU A 385 16.06 -11.63 -12.76
N PHE A 386 16.10 -11.89 -14.06
CA PHE A 386 16.52 -10.91 -15.06
C PHE A 386 15.59 -9.70 -15.10
N VAL A 387 14.27 -9.95 -15.24
CA VAL A 387 13.26 -8.88 -15.30
C VAL A 387 13.23 -8.10 -14.00
N PHE A 388 13.30 -8.78 -12.85
CA PHE A 388 13.34 -8.10 -11.56
C PHE A 388 14.64 -7.30 -11.37
N GLY A 389 15.79 -7.83 -11.79
CA GLY A 389 17.07 -7.11 -11.77
C GLY A 389 17.03 -5.83 -12.60
N ILE A 390 16.51 -5.88 -13.83
CA ILE A 390 16.31 -4.69 -14.68
C ILE A 390 15.37 -3.71 -13.99
N ALA A 391 14.25 -4.18 -13.44
CA ALA A 391 13.30 -3.34 -12.73
C ALA A 391 13.94 -2.61 -11.54
N MET A 392 14.82 -3.27 -10.78
CA MET A 392 15.54 -2.61 -9.66
C MET A 392 16.44 -1.47 -10.14
N PHE A 393 17.12 -1.61 -11.29
CA PHE A 393 17.91 -0.52 -11.85
C PHE A 393 17.03 0.60 -12.43
N VAL A 394 16.04 0.25 -13.25
CA VAL A 394 15.24 1.23 -14.02
C VAL A 394 14.19 1.92 -13.15
N LEU A 395 13.56 1.20 -12.22
CA LEU A 395 12.42 1.68 -11.44
C LEU A 395 12.78 2.05 -10.00
N MET A 396 13.99 1.69 -9.53
CA MET A 396 14.48 2.08 -8.21
C MET A 396 15.75 2.94 -8.30
N ALA A 397 16.80 2.44 -8.95
CA ALA A 397 18.08 3.14 -8.99
C ALA A 397 18.00 4.45 -9.80
N ALA A 398 17.43 4.44 -11.00
CA ALA A 398 17.30 5.63 -11.84
C ALA A 398 16.41 6.72 -11.20
N PRO A 399 15.19 6.42 -10.69
CA PRO A 399 14.41 7.37 -9.88
C PRO A 399 15.16 7.92 -8.67
N GLY A 400 15.89 7.06 -7.95
CA GLY A 400 16.72 7.45 -6.81
C GLY A 400 17.81 8.45 -7.22
N TYR A 401 18.47 8.19 -8.35
CA TYR A 401 19.46 9.10 -8.93
C TYR A 401 18.87 10.46 -9.30
N VAL A 402 17.73 10.47 -10.01
CA VAL A 402 17.05 11.72 -10.40
C VAL A 402 16.63 12.53 -9.17
N MET A 403 16.07 11.87 -8.14
CA MET A 403 15.74 12.52 -6.88
C MET A 403 16.96 13.11 -6.17
N SER A 404 18.08 12.38 -6.17
CA SER A 404 19.33 12.83 -5.54
C SER A 404 19.96 14.04 -6.24
N ARG A 405 19.77 14.18 -7.56
CA ARG A 405 20.24 15.32 -8.36
C ARG A 405 19.32 16.53 -8.28
N THR A 406 18.01 16.32 -8.21
CA THR A 406 17.04 17.42 -8.16
C THR A 406 17.21 18.29 -6.90
N GLY A 407 17.77 17.74 -5.82
CA GLY A 407 18.14 18.49 -4.61
C GLY A 407 19.44 19.31 -4.68
N ARG A 408 20.04 19.49 -5.87
CA ARG A 408 21.23 20.36 -6.09
C ARG A 408 20.89 21.73 -6.70
N GLY A 409 19.67 21.95 -7.20
CA GLY A 409 19.25 23.17 -7.88
C GLY A 409 18.25 23.97 -7.05
N GLY A 410 18.71 24.60 -5.99
CA GLY A 410 17.97 25.55 -5.15
C GLY A 410 18.96 26.48 -4.49
#